data_AF-A0AAV2IFW4-F1
#
_entry.id   AF-A0AAV2IFW4-F1
#
_cell.length_a   1.000
_cell.length_b   1.000
_cell.length_c   1.000
_cell.angle_alpha   90.00
_cell.angle_beta   90.00
_cell.angle_gamma   90.00
#
_symmetry.space_group_name_H-M   'P 1'
#
loop_
_entity.id
_entity.type
_entity.pdbx_description
1 polymer ?
#
loop_
_entity_poly.entity_id
_entity_poly.type
_entity_poly.pdbx_seq_one_letter_code
_entity_poly.pdbx_strand_id
1 'polypeptide(L)'
;MSTYCYELASRGFVVAAVEHRDGTASMTLCLKDQLDTTIRDVDDHLPHSKSENDMPVSDEDSMDDDSIRQRVQFFLDERNENQSDEADGAATRVRQRKQNSRRSILFNTSFTEEWRRFQHVEIWDDFNYRNRQMYQRAEEIRDILDELGSMNKGNPNNNLLNLAFKTTQFKDRLDFSRVAIIGHSFGGATVLATLAKDARFKVGISLDGWFHPVDDWIDKTAKQPCLLLNMEQFQWEKNVKRMFKFQKADPSADRPMLTLRGGCHQSMTDFQFIVPQIIGRMMDVCHTLEPESCISTCVNTSLAFLYKHLDLPLEQIHRDLLDAKNPHLMKGTNVDMSIPDDGPTPP
;
A
#
# COMPACT_ATOMS: atom_id res chain seq x y z
N MET A 1 2.52 -14.15 2.38
CA MET A 1 1.32 -13.76 1.62
C MET A 1 1.27 -14.46 0.25
N SER A 2 2.21 -15.36 -0.09
CA SER A 2 2.21 -16.07 -1.37
C SER A 2 0.98 -16.98 -1.51
N THR A 3 0.60 -17.72 -0.46
CA THR A 3 -0.64 -18.53 -0.43
C THR A 3 -1.88 -17.69 -0.76
N TYR A 4 -1.98 -16.50 -0.16
CA TYR A 4 -3.07 -15.56 -0.39
C TYR A 4 -3.13 -15.08 -1.85
N CYS A 5 -1.97 -14.75 -2.44
CA CYS A 5 -1.87 -14.36 -3.85
C CYS A 5 -2.21 -15.53 -4.81
N TYR A 6 -1.81 -16.76 -4.49
CA TYR A 6 -2.14 -17.95 -5.28
C TYR A 6 -3.64 -18.25 -5.24
N GLU A 7 -4.32 -18.08 -4.10
CA GLU A 7 -5.78 -18.26 -4.02
C GLU A 7 -6.55 -17.20 -4.82
N LEU A 8 -6.11 -15.94 -4.82
CA LEU A 8 -6.72 -14.94 -5.72
C LEU A 8 -6.49 -15.30 -7.20
N ALA A 9 -5.29 -15.76 -7.56
CA ALA A 9 -4.99 -16.21 -8.92
C ALA A 9 -5.79 -17.45 -9.33
N SER A 10 -6.07 -18.38 -8.40
CA SER A 10 -6.90 -19.59 -8.66
C SER A 10 -8.34 -19.23 -9.05
N ARG A 11 -8.86 -18.10 -8.55
CA ARG A 11 -10.18 -17.56 -8.90
C ARG A 11 -10.19 -16.67 -10.15
N GLY A 12 -9.10 -16.63 -10.91
CA GLY A 12 -9.01 -15.94 -12.21
C GLY A 12 -8.57 -14.46 -12.15
N PHE A 13 -8.13 -13.95 -10.99
CA PHE A 13 -7.50 -12.63 -10.91
C PHE A 13 -6.06 -12.67 -11.44
N VAL A 14 -5.63 -11.60 -12.12
CA VAL A 14 -4.20 -11.37 -12.37
C VAL A 14 -3.64 -10.58 -11.18
N VAL A 15 -2.77 -11.22 -10.41
CA VAL A 15 -2.23 -10.66 -9.16
C VAL A 15 -0.81 -10.13 -9.39
N ALA A 16 -0.62 -8.82 -9.22
CA ALA A 16 0.69 -8.21 -9.13
C ALA A 16 1.09 -8.09 -7.65
N ALA A 17 2.02 -8.91 -7.20
CA ALA A 17 2.64 -8.79 -5.86
C ALA A 17 3.83 -7.83 -5.95
N VAL A 18 3.85 -6.80 -5.10
CA VAL A 18 4.82 -5.69 -5.17
C VAL A 18 5.81 -5.75 -4.01
N GLU A 19 7.10 -5.65 -4.31
CA GLU A 19 8.17 -5.48 -3.33
C GLU A 19 8.66 -4.02 -3.37
N HIS A 20 8.33 -3.25 -2.33
CA HIS A 20 8.59 -1.82 -2.27
C HIS A 20 10.06 -1.50 -1.96
N ARG A 21 10.60 -0.45 -2.58
CA ARG A 21 12.02 -0.05 -2.46
C ARG A 21 12.27 1.06 -1.43
N ASP A 22 11.32 1.25 -0.53
CA ASP A 22 11.28 2.28 0.52
C ASP A 22 12.18 1.98 1.74
N GLY A 23 12.75 0.78 1.84
CA GLY A 23 13.59 0.32 2.96
C GLY A 23 12.85 -0.46 4.05
N THR A 24 11.54 -0.73 3.90
CA THR A 24 10.74 -1.43 4.92
C THR A 24 10.65 -2.95 4.76
N ALA A 25 10.95 -3.50 3.58
CA ALA A 25 11.02 -4.94 3.40
C ALA A 25 12.27 -5.51 4.10
N SER A 26 12.19 -6.74 4.61
CA SER A 26 13.30 -7.42 5.29
C SER A 26 14.57 -7.46 4.42
N MET A 27 14.39 -7.67 3.12
CA MET A 27 15.40 -7.60 2.08
C MET A 27 14.73 -7.29 0.74
N THR A 28 15.40 -6.57 -0.16
CA THR A 28 14.87 -6.17 -1.47
C THR A 28 15.95 -6.27 -2.54
N LEU A 29 15.62 -6.84 -3.70
CA LEU A 29 16.54 -6.86 -4.85
C LEU A 29 16.44 -5.55 -5.64
N CYS A 30 17.50 -4.74 -5.60
CA CYS A 30 17.71 -3.61 -6.49
C CYS A 30 18.60 -4.01 -7.66
N LEU A 31 18.29 -3.48 -8.85
CA LEU A 31 19.14 -3.55 -10.02
C LEU A 31 19.65 -2.13 -10.29
N LYS A 32 20.97 -1.94 -10.31
CA LYS A 32 21.62 -0.68 -10.67
C LYS A 32 22.13 -0.76 -12.11
N ASP A 33 21.76 0.20 -12.96
CA ASP A 33 22.41 0.41 -14.24
C ASP A 33 23.89 0.72 -14.05
N GLN A 34 24.78 0.10 -14.84
CA GLN A 34 26.15 0.60 -15.01
C GLN A 34 26.21 1.74 -16.05
N LEU A 35 25.35 2.73 -15.89
CA LEU A 35 25.52 4.05 -16.50
C LEU A 35 26.46 4.86 -15.60
N ASP A 36 27.71 5.00 -16.04
CA ASP A 36 28.74 5.81 -15.37
C ASP A 36 28.49 7.32 -15.58
N THR A 37 27.30 7.77 -15.18
CA THR A 37 26.96 9.18 -15.09
C THR A 37 27.57 9.74 -13.82
N THR A 38 28.78 10.26 -13.95
CA THR A 38 29.41 11.14 -12.97
C THR A 38 28.64 12.47 -12.87
N ILE A 39 27.48 12.41 -12.19
CA ILE A 39 26.89 13.58 -11.56
C ILE A 39 27.96 14.11 -10.62
N ARG A 40 28.52 15.27 -10.95
CA ARG A 40 29.37 16.00 -10.01
C ARG A 40 28.44 16.53 -8.93
N ASP A 41 28.68 16.13 -7.69
CA ASP A 41 28.08 16.79 -6.55
C ASP A 41 28.38 18.29 -6.64
N VAL A 42 27.32 19.09 -6.70
CA VAL A 42 27.42 20.53 -6.52
C VAL A 42 27.19 20.77 -5.04
N ASP A 43 28.26 21.10 -4.32
CA ASP A 43 28.21 21.51 -2.93
C ASP A 43 27.36 22.79 -2.80
N ASP A 44 26.06 22.62 -2.58
CA ASP A 44 25.14 23.73 -2.31
C ASP A 44 25.30 24.16 -0.84
N HIS A 45 26.46 24.74 -0.54
CA HIS A 45 26.81 25.34 0.74
C HIS A 45 25.91 26.54 1.04
N LEU A 46 24.71 26.29 1.58
CA LEU A 46 23.87 27.32 2.18
C LEU A 46 24.67 28.10 3.24
N PRO A 47 24.89 29.41 3.07
CA PRO A 47 25.83 30.16 3.90
C PRO A 47 25.28 30.40 5.31
N HIS A 48 26.16 30.31 6.32
CA HIS A 48 25.82 30.60 7.70
C HIS A 48 25.30 32.03 7.90
N SER A 49 24.23 32.17 8.69
CA SER A 49 23.99 33.35 9.51
C SER A 49 24.13 33.00 11.00
N LYS A 50 25.00 33.74 11.69
CA LYS A 50 24.98 33.98 13.14
C LYS A 50 24.27 35.32 13.35
N SER A 51 23.51 35.60 14.40
CA SER A 51 23.04 34.86 15.59
C SER A 51 21.86 35.69 16.18
N GLU A 52 21.42 35.71 17.45
CA GLU A 52 21.87 35.19 18.75
C GLU A 52 20.69 35.24 19.75
N ASN A 53 20.63 34.32 20.73
CA ASN A 53 19.99 34.39 22.07
C ASN A 53 19.40 33.04 22.52
N ASP A 54 19.63 32.70 23.80
CA ASP A 54 19.11 31.53 24.51
C ASP A 54 17.75 31.81 25.22
N MET A 55 17.22 30.77 25.89
CA MET A 55 16.16 30.75 26.91
C MET A 55 14.70 30.71 26.42
N PRO A 56 13.81 30.02 27.16
CA PRO A 56 13.97 28.67 27.72
C PRO A 56 12.77 27.75 27.38
N VAL A 57 12.79 26.50 27.85
CA VAL A 57 11.62 25.60 27.75
C VAL A 57 10.54 26.03 28.73
N SER A 58 9.29 26.06 28.26
CA SER A 58 8.07 26.06 29.07
C SER A 58 6.98 25.28 28.34
N ASP A 59 6.39 24.28 29.00
CA ASP A 59 5.29 23.48 28.48
C ASP A 59 3.96 24.28 28.49
N GLU A 60 3.23 24.32 27.37
CA GLU A 60 1.76 24.18 27.32
C GLU A 60 1.21 24.17 25.86
N ASP A 61 0.21 23.29 25.67
CA ASP A 61 -0.89 23.28 24.69
C ASP A 61 -0.76 23.35 23.15
N SER A 62 -1.57 22.48 22.53
CA SER A 62 -2.18 22.56 21.18
C SER A 62 -1.28 22.42 19.94
N MET A 63 -1.45 21.29 19.22
CA MET A 63 -1.07 21.18 17.80
C MET A 63 -2.12 21.87 16.93
N ASP A 64 -1.74 22.96 16.25
CA ASP A 64 -2.61 23.71 15.35
C ASP A 64 -2.78 23.03 13.98
N ASP A 65 -4.03 22.69 13.64
CA ASP A 65 -4.47 22.06 12.38
C ASP A 65 -4.10 22.91 11.15
N ASP A 66 -4.18 24.24 11.25
CA ASP A 66 -3.84 25.12 10.13
C ASP A 66 -2.34 25.06 9.77
N SER A 67 -1.44 24.71 10.69
CA SER A 67 -0.01 24.48 10.39
C SER A 67 0.23 23.24 9.52
N ILE A 68 -0.61 22.19 9.68
CA ILE A 68 -0.55 20.96 8.87
C ILE A 68 -1.17 21.23 7.50
N ARG A 69 -2.32 21.92 7.46
CA ARG A 69 -3.00 22.30 6.21
C ARG A 69 -2.12 23.18 5.31
N GLN A 70 -1.45 24.19 5.86
CA GLN A 70 -0.53 25.04 5.11
C GLN A 70 0.65 24.25 4.50
N ARG A 71 1.19 23.26 5.25
CA ARG A 71 2.27 22.39 4.74
C ARG A 71 1.81 21.40 3.66
N VAL A 72 0.60 20.87 3.76
CA VAL A 72 0.02 20.04 2.68
C VAL A 72 -0.28 20.89 1.44
N GLN A 73 -0.79 22.12 1.62
CA GLN A 73 -1.09 23.04 0.53
C GLN A 73 0.17 23.50 -0.21
N PHE A 74 1.28 23.75 0.50
CA PHE A 74 2.58 24.10 -0.11
C PHE A 74 3.03 23.09 -1.19
N PHE A 75 2.94 21.78 -0.92
CA PHE A 75 3.29 20.73 -1.88
C PHE A 75 2.27 20.54 -3.03
N LEU A 76 1.09 21.15 -2.93
CA LEU A 76 0.13 21.23 -4.04
C LEU A 76 0.44 22.46 -4.92
N ASP A 77 0.86 23.58 -4.34
CA ASP A 77 1.15 24.80 -5.08
C ASP A 77 2.51 24.76 -5.81
N GLU A 78 3.51 24.05 -5.28
CA GLU A 78 4.72 23.68 -6.04
C GLU A 78 4.40 22.92 -7.33
N ARG A 79 3.25 22.23 -7.43
CA ARG A 79 2.78 21.60 -8.68
C ARG A 79 2.02 22.56 -9.59
N ASN A 80 1.33 23.55 -9.03
CA ASN A 80 0.57 24.54 -9.81
C ASN A 80 1.51 25.49 -10.56
N GLU A 81 2.61 25.94 -9.95
CA GLU A 81 3.62 26.76 -10.64
C GLU A 81 4.37 25.99 -11.74
N ASN A 82 4.45 24.66 -11.65
CA ASN A 82 4.99 23.79 -12.71
C ASN A 82 3.98 23.45 -13.84
N GLN A 83 2.71 23.88 -13.75
CA GLN A 83 1.69 23.59 -14.77
C GLN A 83 1.51 24.66 -15.86
N SER A 84 2.15 25.84 -15.75
CA SER A 84 2.06 26.89 -16.78
C SER A 84 2.62 26.48 -18.15
N ASP A 85 3.55 25.52 -18.17
CA ASP A 85 4.39 25.22 -19.33
C ASP A 85 3.97 23.95 -20.11
N GLU A 86 2.97 23.19 -19.63
CA GLU A 86 2.64 21.88 -20.20
C GLU A 86 2.01 21.92 -21.61
N ALA A 87 1.53 23.09 -22.06
CA ALA A 87 0.81 23.24 -23.34
C ALA A 87 1.66 22.89 -24.58
N ASP A 88 2.91 23.36 -24.67
CA ASP A 88 3.80 23.12 -25.83
C ASP A 88 4.61 21.80 -25.72
N GLY A 89 4.71 21.23 -24.52
CA GLY A 89 5.43 19.98 -24.28
C GLY A 89 4.79 18.77 -24.98
N ALA A 90 3.46 18.73 -25.08
CA ALA A 90 2.71 17.60 -25.64
C ALA A 90 3.01 17.37 -27.13
N ALA A 91 2.97 18.42 -27.95
CA ALA A 91 3.23 18.34 -29.39
C ALA A 91 4.67 17.87 -29.68
N THR A 92 5.62 18.37 -28.90
CA THR A 92 7.05 18.06 -29.03
C THR A 92 7.36 16.60 -28.69
N ARG A 93 6.81 16.09 -27.57
CA ARG A 93 6.96 14.67 -27.14
C ARG A 93 6.38 13.69 -28.17
N VAL A 94 5.25 14.01 -28.81
CA VAL A 94 4.65 13.18 -29.88
C VAL A 94 5.51 13.16 -31.15
N ARG A 95 6.15 14.28 -31.51
CA ARG A 95 6.96 14.38 -32.73
C ARG A 95 8.26 13.56 -32.65
N GLN A 96 8.95 13.57 -31.50
CA GLN A 96 10.13 12.73 -31.28
C GLN A 96 9.81 11.22 -31.31
N ARG A 97 8.71 10.77 -30.68
CA ARG A 97 8.33 9.35 -30.63
C ARG A 97 8.12 8.71 -32.02
N LYS A 98 7.71 9.48 -33.04
CA LYS A 98 7.52 8.95 -34.40
C LYS A 98 8.82 8.66 -35.18
N GLN A 99 9.95 9.30 -34.84
CA GLN A 99 11.21 9.10 -35.59
C GLN A 99 12.01 7.87 -35.16
N ASN A 100 11.85 7.40 -33.91
CA ASN A 100 12.57 6.22 -33.40
C ASN A 100 11.99 4.86 -33.87
N SER A 101 10.97 4.86 -34.73
CA SER A 101 10.23 3.66 -35.17
C SER A 101 11.02 2.61 -36.00
N ARG A 102 12.34 2.76 -36.19
CA ARG A 102 13.15 1.91 -37.10
C ARG A 102 14.56 1.55 -36.60
N ARG A 103 14.82 1.50 -35.29
CA ARG A 103 16.00 0.80 -34.74
C ARG A 103 15.62 -0.10 -33.57
N SER A 104 15.82 -1.41 -33.76
CA SER A 104 15.82 -2.41 -32.69
C SER A 104 17.10 -2.26 -31.87
N ILE A 105 17.09 -1.36 -30.90
CA ILE A 105 18.22 -1.19 -29.98
C ILE A 105 18.17 -2.33 -28.95
N LEU A 106 19.04 -3.32 -29.14
CA LEU A 106 19.39 -4.27 -28.09
C LEU A 106 20.23 -3.52 -27.06
N PHE A 107 19.60 -3.04 -25.98
CA PHE A 107 20.29 -2.49 -24.84
C PHE A 107 21.02 -3.62 -24.10
N ASN A 108 22.34 -3.70 -24.28
CA ASN A 108 23.20 -4.54 -23.47
C ASN A 108 23.56 -3.80 -22.17
N THR A 109 22.55 -3.42 -21.39
CA THR A 109 22.68 -2.81 -20.07
C THR A 109 23.14 -3.87 -19.07
N SER A 110 24.42 -3.82 -18.70
CA SER A 110 24.94 -4.57 -17.57
C SER A 110 24.41 -3.95 -16.28
N PHE A 111 23.53 -4.67 -15.59
CA PHE A 111 23.06 -4.32 -14.26
C PHE A 111 23.96 -4.96 -13.19
N THR A 112 24.10 -4.31 -12.03
CA THR A 112 24.55 -4.98 -10.82
C THR A 112 23.39 -5.21 -9.86
N GLU A 113 23.35 -6.42 -9.29
CA GLU A 113 22.43 -6.78 -8.21
C GLU A 113 22.90 -6.18 -6.88
N GLU A 114 22.02 -5.42 -6.23
CA GLU A 114 22.21 -4.84 -4.89
C GLU A 114 21.09 -5.32 -3.98
N TRP A 115 21.42 -6.15 -2.99
CA TRP A 115 20.47 -6.54 -1.95
C TRP A 115 20.40 -5.48 -0.86
N ARG A 116 19.34 -4.66 -0.89
CA ARG A 116 19.02 -3.74 0.21
C ARG A 116 18.40 -4.53 1.35
N ARG A 117 18.70 -4.14 2.58
CA ARG A 117 18.10 -4.71 3.80
C ARG A 117 17.13 -3.71 4.42
N PHE A 118 16.28 -4.21 5.30
CA PHE A 118 15.46 -3.39 6.19
C PHE A 118 16.27 -2.26 6.84
N GLN A 119 15.75 -1.04 6.76
CA GLN A 119 16.30 0.15 7.39
C GLN A 119 15.55 0.42 8.69
N HIS A 120 16.22 0.18 9.81
CA HIS A 120 15.71 0.60 11.11
C HIS A 120 15.82 2.14 11.24
N VAL A 121 14.82 2.74 11.88
CA VAL A 121 14.71 4.18 12.15
C VAL A 121 14.52 4.35 13.65
N GLU A 122 15.40 5.10 14.31
CA GLU A 122 15.47 5.15 15.77
C GLU A 122 14.37 6.02 16.41
N ILE A 123 13.74 6.91 15.63
CA ILE A 123 12.70 7.84 16.10
C ILE A 123 11.32 7.19 15.89
N TRP A 124 10.53 7.12 16.97
CA TRP A 124 9.24 6.42 16.98
C TRP A 124 8.03 7.28 16.59
N ASP A 125 8.14 8.61 16.60
CA ASP A 125 7.16 9.50 15.97
C ASP A 125 7.58 9.80 14.52
N ASP A 126 7.69 8.74 13.73
CA ASP A 126 8.16 8.78 12.35
C ASP A 126 7.04 9.08 11.33
N PHE A 127 5.90 9.63 11.77
CA PHE A 127 4.72 9.90 10.94
C PHE A 127 5.07 10.52 9.59
N ASN A 128 5.86 11.61 9.58
CA ASN A 128 6.26 12.31 8.35
C ASN A 128 7.12 11.45 7.42
N TYR A 129 7.90 10.50 7.95
CA TYR A 129 8.70 9.56 7.16
C TYR A 129 7.83 8.42 6.64
N ARG A 130 6.96 7.83 7.48
CA ARG A 130 6.03 6.75 7.08
C ARG A 130 4.95 7.22 6.12
N ASN A 131 4.45 8.45 6.26
CA ASN A 131 3.52 9.06 5.32
C ASN A 131 4.18 9.25 3.93
N ARG A 132 5.44 9.70 3.87
CA ARG A 132 6.21 9.73 2.61
C ARG A 132 6.43 8.32 2.03
N GLN A 133 6.78 7.33 2.83
CA GLN A 133 6.89 5.92 2.37
C GLN A 133 5.53 5.40 1.84
N MET A 134 4.43 5.63 2.57
CA MET A 134 3.06 5.27 2.17
C MET A 134 2.70 5.84 0.79
N TYR A 135 3.08 7.10 0.54
CA TYR A 135 2.83 7.74 -0.75
C TYR A 135 3.78 7.30 -1.85
N GLN A 136 5.07 7.05 -1.57
CA GLN A 136 5.99 6.41 -2.52
C GLN A 136 5.41 5.08 -3.00
N ARG A 137 5.00 4.21 -2.07
CA ARG A 137 4.37 2.92 -2.38
C ARG A 137 3.11 3.07 -3.25
N ALA A 138 2.30 4.09 -2.99
CA ALA A 138 1.11 4.39 -3.76
C ALA A 138 1.43 4.87 -5.19
N GLU A 139 2.54 5.59 -5.42
CA GLU A 139 3.01 5.89 -6.78
C GLU A 139 3.58 4.63 -7.47
N GLU A 140 4.41 3.84 -6.80
CA GLU A 140 4.97 2.58 -7.32
C GLU A 140 3.86 1.62 -7.82
N ILE A 141 2.72 1.56 -7.13
CA ILE A 141 1.55 0.76 -7.53
C ILE A 141 0.80 1.35 -8.73
N ARG A 142 0.77 2.67 -8.89
CA ARG A 142 0.18 3.33 -10.07
C ARG A 142 1.02 3.08 -11.32
N ASP A 143 2.35 3.17 -11.21
CA ASP A 143 3.28 2.85 -12.28
C ASP A 143 3.14 1.39 -12.74
N ILE A 144 2.95 0.46 -11.80
CA ILE A 144 2.67 -0.95 -12.10
C ILE A 144 1.33 -1.12 -12.85
N LEU A 145 0.30 -0.35 -12.50
CA LEU A 145 -0.98 -0.40 -13.22
C LEU A 145 -0.87 0.19 -14.65
N ASP A 146 -0.08 1.25 -14.84
CA ASP A 146 0.23 1.79 -16.15
C ASP A 146 1.06 0.84 -17.02
N GLU A 147 2.02 0.13 -16.42
CA GLU A 147 2.83 -0.85 -17.14
C GLU A 147 2.04 -2.15 -17.45
N LEU A 148 1.16 -2.63 -16.57
CA LEU A 148 0.15 -3.64 -16.94
C LEU A 148 -0.72 -3.14 -18.10
N GLY A 149 -1.11 -1.86 -18.09
CA GLY A 149 -1.80 -1.19 -19.19
C GLY A 149 -0.99 -1.05 -20.48
N SER A 150 0.35 -1.13 -20.39
CA SER A 150 1.29 -1.18 -21.51
C SER A 150 1.37 -2.60 -22.08
N MET A 151 1.55 -3.61 -21.22
CA MET A 151 1.56 -5.03 -21.60
C MET A 151 0.24 -5.46 -22.24
N ASN A 152 -0.91 -5.00 -21.75
CA ASN A 152 -2.22 -5.31 -22.33
C ASN A 152 -2.41 -4.75 -23.75
N LYS A 153 -1.73 -3.64 -24.10
CA LYS A 153 -1.70 -3.11 -25.47
C LYS A 153 -0.76 -3.90 -26.39
N GLY A 154 -0.03 -4.87 -25.83
CA GLY A 154 0.94 -5.70 -26.54
C GLY A 154 2.34 -5.09 -26.64
N ASN A 155 2.64 -4.05 -25.85
CA ASN A 155 3.99 -3.48 -25.80
C ASN A 155 4.95 -4.51 -25.16
N PRO A 156 6.16 -4.69 -25.70
CA PRO A 156 7.18 -5.51 -25.06
C PRO A 156 7.78 -4.79 -23.85
N ASN A 157 7.84 -5.49 -22.71
CA ASN A 157 8.59 -5.07 -21.52
C ASN A 157 9.94 -5.79 -21.48
N ASN A 158 11.00 -5.09 -21.04
CA ASN A 158 12.32 -5.68 -20.79
C ASN A 158 12.33 -6.38 -19.41
N ASN A 159 11.92 -7.66 -19.37
CA ASN A 159 11.92 -8.45 -18.12
C ASN A 159 13.35 -8.68 -17.60
N LEU A 160 13.80 -7.80 -16.70
CA LEU A 160 15.17 -7.80 -16.17
C LEU A 160 15.54 -9.08 -15.40
N LEU A 161 14.56 -9.84 -14.90
CA LEU A 161 14.79 -11.13 -14.24
C LEU A 161 15.02 -12.29 -15.24
N ASN A 162 14.93 -12.02 -16.55
CA ASN A 162 15.12 -12.99 -17.64
C ASN A 162 14.31 -14.30 -17.50
N LEU A 163 13.17 -14.24 -16.79
CA LEU A 163 12.28 -15.38 -16.60
C LEU A 163 11.58 -15.74 -17.91
N ALA A 164 11.29 -17.03 -18.10
CA ALA A 164 10.63 -17.55 -19.31
C ALA A 164 9.21 -16.99 -19.58
N PHE A 165 8.64 -16.23 -18.64
CA PHE A 165 7.35 -15.57 -18.79
C PHE A 165 7.42 -14.41 -19.79
N LYS A 166 6.66 -14.51 -20.88
CA LYS A 166 6.55 -13.46 -21.90
C LYS A 166 5.39 -12.52 -21.57
N THR A 167 5.70 -11.25 -21.34
CA THR A 167 4.72 -10.19 -21.01
C THR A 167 3.69 -9.93 -22.11
N THR A 168 4.04 -10.22 -23.37
CA THR A 168 3.11 -10.20 -24.52
C THR A 168 1.91 -11.15 -24.40
N GLN A 169 1.95 -12.11 -23.47
CA GLN A 169 0.80 -12.97 -23.15
C GLN A 169 -0.38 -12.21 -22.53
N PHE A 170 -0.15 -11.01 -21.97
CA PHE A 170 -1.22 -10.15 -21.46
C PHE A 170 -1.97 -9.37 -22.53
N LYS A 171 -1.53 -9.37 -23.80
CA LYS A 171 -2.15 -8.57 -24.86
C LYS A 171 -3.64 -8.89 -25.02
N ASP A 172 -4.49 -7.88 -24.88
CA ASP A 172 -5.94 -7.96 -24.96
C ASP A 172 -6.57 -8.95 -23.93
N ARG A 173 -5.97 -9.11 -22.73
CA ARG A 173 -6.42 -10.05 -21.67
C ARG A 173 -6.66 -9.45 -20.29
N LEU A 174 -6.35 -8.17 -20.05
CA LEU A 174 -6.53 -7.53 -18.74
C LEU A 174 -7.76 -6.61 -18.72
N ASP A 175 -8.66 -6.85 -17.76
CA ASP A 175 -9.88 -6.07 -17.54
C ASP A 175 -9.65 -4.90 -16.57
N PHE A 176 -9.31 -3.74 -17.13
CA PHE A 176 -9.11 -2.50 -16.36
C PHE A 176 -10.41 -1.84 -15.87
N SER A 177 -11.59 -2.44 -16.12
CA SER A 177 -12.81 -2.02 -15.41
C SER A 177 -12.83 -2.57 -13.98
N ARG A 178 -12.13 -3.68 -13.70
CA ARG A 178 -12.16 -4.45 -12.44
C ARG A 178 -10.86 -4.41 -11.64
N VAL A 179 -10.27 -3.24 -11.45
CA VAL A 179 -9.00 -3.10 -10.70
C VAL A 179 -9.26 -3.01 -9.19
N ALA A 180 -8.51 -3.77 -8.40
CA ALA A 180 -8.54 -3.75 -6.94
C ALA A 180 -7.14 -3.61 -6.34
N ILE A 181 -7.04 -3.14 -5.09
CA ILE A 181 -5.81 -3.14 -4.30
C ILE A 181 -6.04 -3.82 -2.95
N ILE A 182 -5.08 -4.66 -2.54
CA ILE A 182 -5.08 -5.37 -1.27
C ILE A 182 -3.70 -5.19 -0.64
N GLY A 183 -3.64 -4.93 0.66
CA GLY A 183 -2.38 -4.72 1.36
C GLY A 183 -2.48 -5.09 2.84
N HIS A 184 -1.40 -5.67 3.37
CA HIS A 184 -1.29 -6.12 4.76
C HIS A 184 -0.47 -5.15 5.60
N SER A 185 -0.85 -4.94 6.87
CA SER A 185 -0.08 -4.12 7.83
C SER A 185 0.12 -2.69 7.30
N PHE A 186 1.35 -2.20 7.14
CA PHE A 186 1.64 -0.93 6.49
C PHE A 186 1.08 -0.86 5.04
N GLY A 187 0.97 -2.00 4.35
CA GLY A 187 0.25 -2.12 3.07
C GLY A 187 -1.25 -1.77 3.18
N GLY A 188 -1.87 -1.93 4.34
CA GLY A 188 -3.25 -1.51 4.60
C GLY A 188 -3.43 0.02 4.56
N ALA A 189 -2.44 0.80 5.00
CA ALA A 189 -2.41 2.24 4.75
C ALA A 189 -2.08 2.58 3.28
N THR A 190 -1.24 1.79 2.62
CA THR A 190 -0.97 1.91 1.17
C THR A 190 -2.23 1.70 0.31
N VAL A 191 -3.13 0.79 0.70
CA VAL A 191 -4.47 0.63 0.09
C VAL A 191 -5.20 1.96 0.08
N LEU A 192 -5.31 2.58 1.26
CA LEU A 192 -6.00 3.84 1.48
C LEU A 192 -5.40 4.99 0.64
N ALA A 193 -4.06 5.14 0.65
CA ALA A 193 -3.36 6.14 -0.15
C ALA A 193 -3.52 5.94 -1.67
N THR A 194 -3.48 4.70 -2.16
CA THR A 194 -3.70 4.40 -3.59
C THR A 194 -5.13 4.71 -4.01
N LEU A 195 -6.14 4.35 -3.21
CA LEU A 195 -7.54 4.67 -3.50
C LEU A 195 -7.77 6.19 -3.62
N ALA A 196 -7.18 6.99 -2.73
CA ALA A 196 -7.26 8.45 -2.78
C ALA A 196 -6.55 9.05 -4.01
N LYS A 197 -5.48 8.42 -4.50
CA LYS A 197 -4.64 8.94 -5.61
C LYS A 197 -5.05 8.48 -7.00
N ASP A 198 -5.78 7.36 -7.14
CA ASP A 198 -6.04 6.78 -8.46
C ASP A 198 -7.39 6.07 -8.57
N ALA A 199 -8.35 6.76 -9.20
CA ALA A 199 -9.71 6.27 -9.43
C ALA A 199 -9.82 5.09 -10.43
N ARG A 200 -8.70 4.58 -10.97
CA ARG A 200 -8.70 3.30 -11.70
C ARG A 200 -8.98 2.14 -10.75
N PHE A 201 -8.42 2.17 -9.54
CA PHE A 201 -8.75 1.22 -8.48
C PHE A 201 -10.19 1.44 -8.02
N LYS A 202 -10.98 0.36 -7.98
CA LYS A 202 -12.44 0.38 -7.70
C LYS A 202 -12.79 -0.06 -6.30
N VAL A 203 -11.94 -0.87 -5.68
CA VAL A 203 -12.15 -1.44 -4.34
C VAL A 203 -10.81 -1.64 -3.64
N GLY A 204 -10.77 -1.38 -2.34
CA GLY A 204 -9.62 -1.64 -1.48
C GLY A 204 -9.90 -2.73 -0.44
N ILE A 205 -8.85 -3.43 0.00
CA ILE A 205 -8.91 -4.30 1.19
C ILE A 205 -7.65 -4.09 2.03
N SER A 206 -7.83 -3.47 3.19
CA SER A 206 -6.80 -3.36 4.22
C SER A 206 -6.87 -4.59 5.13
N LEU A 207 -5.89 -5.48 4.98
CA LEU A 207 -5.70 -6.63 5.87
C LEU A 207 -4.89 -6.16 7.09
N ASP A 208 -5.51 -6.17 8.26
CA ASP A 208 -4.92 -5.88 9.56
C ASP A 208 -4.02 -4.63 9.57
N GLY A 209 -4.59 -3.53 9.06
CA GLY A 209 -3.82 -2.38 8.61
C GLY A 209 -3.17 -1.59 9.75
N TRP A 210 -1.93 -1.17 9.55
CA TRP A 210 -1.26 -0.19 10.40
C TRP A 210 -1.57 1.22 9.88
N PHE A 211 -2.49 1.91 10.54
CA PHE A 211 -3.04 3.20 10.09
C PHE A 211 -2.24 4.40 10.58
N HIS A 212 -1.13 4.21 11.31
CA HIS A 212 -0.30 5.31 11.81
C HIS A 212 0.00 6.42 10.77
N PRO A 213 0.45 6.12 9.53
CA PRO A 213 0.80 7.13 8.52
C PRO A 213 -0.37 7.71 7.72
N VAL A 214 -1.61 7.28 7.97
CA VAL A 214 -2.80 7.76 7.25
C VAL A 214 -3.13 9.19 7.70
N ASP A 215 -3.42 10.06 6.73
CA ASP A 215 -3.73 11.47 6.96
C ASP A 215 -5.15 11.89 6.55
N ASP A 216 -5.50 13.11 6.94
CA ASP A 216 -6.78 13.76 6.72
C ASP A 216 -7.11 14.10 5.26
N TRP A 217 -6.17 13.97 4.32
CA TRP A 217 -6.47 14.11 2.89
C TRP A 217 -7.05 12.81 2.33
N ILE A 218 -6.57 11.65 2.80
CA ILE A 218 -7.10 10.34 2.39
C ILE A 218 -8.55 10.15 2.82
N ASP A 219 -8.89 10.48 4.08
CA ASP A 219 -10.25 10.41 4.62
C ASP A 219 -11.28 11.13 3.73
N LYS A 220 -10.87 12.29 3.18
CA LYS A 220 -11.71 13.15 2.33
C LYS A 220 -11.75 12.67 0.88
N THR A 221 -10.65 12.13 0.37
CA THR A 221 -10.41 11.94 -1.08
C THR A 221 -10.61 10.51 -1.57
N ALA A 222 -10.27 9.48 -0.78
CA ALA A 222 -10.67 8.12 -1.13
C ALA A 222 -12.20 8.00 -1.04
N LYS A 223 -12.86 7.54 -2.11
CA LYS A 223 -14.33 7.40 -2.21
C LYS A 223 -14.80 5.98 -2.49
N GLN A 224 -13.89 5.12 -2.90
CA GLN A 224 -14.14 3.71 -3.20
C GLN A 224 -14.55 2.91 -1.95
N PRO A 225 -15.31 1.82 -2.11
CA PRO A 225 -15.48 0.80 -1.09
C PRO A 225 -14.15 0.24 -0.60
N CYS A 226 -14.04 0.04 0.72
CA CYS A 226 -12.82 -0.47 1.34
C CYS A 226 -13.13 -1.36 2.55
N LEU A 227 -12.78 -2.65 2.46
CA LEU A 227 -12.89 -3.58 3.59
C LEU A 227 -11.71 -3.36 4.54
N LEU A 228 -12.01 -3.23 5.83
CA LEU A 228 -11.03 -3.28 6.92
C LEU A 228 -11.18 -4.65 7.60
N LEU A 229 -10.21 -5.54 7.41
CA LEU A 229 -10.27 -6.93 7.89
C LEU A 229 -9.10 -7.20 8.84
N ASN A 230 -9.36 -7.10 10.14
CA ASN A 230 -8.39 -7.10 11.22
C ASN A 230 -8.21 -8.49 11.86
N MET A 231 -7.14 -8.68 12.65
CA MET A 231 -6.87 -9.89 13.42
C MET A 231 -7.02 -9.62 14.93
N GLU A 232 -7.61 -10.56 15.67
CA GLU A 232 -7.99 -10.37 17.08
C GLU A 232 -6.80 -10.00 18.01
N GLN A 233 -5.58 -10.49 17.72
CA GLN A 233 -4.40 -10.22 18.55
C GLN A 233 -3.65 -8.89 18.23
N PHE A 234 -3.83 -8.27 17.06
CA PHE A 234 -2.93 -7.17 16.63
C PHE A 234 -3.41 -5.76 16.98
N GLN A 235 -4.72 -5.51 17.05
CA GLN A 235 -5.25 -4.14 17.05
C GLN A 235 -5.19 -3.45 18.42
N TRP A 236 -4.96 -2.12 18.41
CA TRP A 236 -4.99 -1.25 19.58
C TRP A 236 -5.82 0.02 19.35
N GLU A 237 -6.18 0.69 20.45
CA GLU A 237 -7.18 1.77 20.48
C GLU A 237 -6.82 2.93 19.54
N LYS A 238 -5.58 3.44 19.60
CA LYS A 238 -5.09 4.54 18.75
C LYS A 238 -5.04 4.22 17.25
N ASN A 239 -4.95 2.93 16.87
CA ASN A 239 -5.04 2.50 15.48
C ASN A 239 -6.50 2.39 15.02
N VAL A 240 -7.33 1.76 15.85
CA VAL A 240 -8.76 1.57 15.59
C VAL A 240 -9.51 2.92 15.58
N LYS A 241 -9.09 3.92 16.36
CA LYS A 241 -9.55 5.32 16.23
C LYS A 241 -9.39 5.87 14.81
N ARG A 242 -8.21 5.67 14.19
CA ARG A 242 -7.95 6.09 12.80
C ARG A 242 -8.79 5.28 11.80
N MET A 243 -8.94 3.98 12.00
CA MET A 243 -9.84 3.15 11.18
C MET A 243 -11.30 3.61 11.26
N PHE A 244 -11.80 3.95 12.46
CA PHE A 244 -13.14 4.50 12.64
C PHE A 244 -13.29 5.90 12.04
N LYS A 245 -12.24 6.73 12.06
CA LYS A 245 -12.23 8.03 11.36
C LYS A 245 -12.45 7.82 9.86
N PHE A 246 -11.63 6.98 9.22
CA PHE A 246 -11.75 6.64 7.81
C PHE A 246 -13.11 6.00 7.46
N GLN A 247 -13.61 5.07 8.28
CA GLN A 247 -14.93 4.45 8.09
C GLN A 247 -16.06 5.49 8.12
N LYS A 248 -15.98 6.48 9.01
CA LYS A 248 -17.04 7.49 9.21
C LYS A 248 -16.89 8.74 8.33
N ALA A 249 -15.72 8.95 7.71
CA ALA A 249 -15.44 10.10 6.86
C ALA A 249 -16.30 10.19 5.59
N ASP A 250 -16.84 9.07 5.12
CA ASP A 250 -17.87 9.05 4.08
C ASP A 250 -18.96 8.00 4.35
N PRO A 251 -20.09 8.40 4.97
CA PRO A 251 -21.21 7.49 5.27
C PRO A 251 -21.91 6.90 4.04
N SER A 252 -21.58 7.33 2.82
CA SER A 252 -22.12 6.74 1.59
C SER A 252 -21.23 5.62 1.01
N ALA A 253 -19.96 5.55 1.44
CA ALA A 253 -19.02 4.54 0.98
C ALA A 253 -19.14 3.24 1.82
N ASP A 254 -19.14 2.09 1.14
CA ASP A 254 -19.18 0.78 1.80
C ASP A 254 -17.81 0.46 2.43
N ARG A 255 -17.66 0.82 3.71
CA ARG A 255 -16.42 0.67 4.51
C ARG A 255 -16.61 -0.30 5.69
N PRO A 256 -16.98 -1.58 5.46
CA PRO A 256 -17.17 -2.53 6.56
C PRO A 256 -15.85 -2.78 7.32
N MET A 257 -15.95 -2.85 8.64
CA MET A 257 -14.88 -3.34 9.51
C MET A 257 -15.28 -4.72 10.05
N LEU A 258 -14.39 -5.69 9.90
CA LEU A 258 -14.51 -7.05 10.40
C LEU A 258 -13.22 -7.44 11.14
N THR A 259 -13.32 -8.27 12.18
CA THR A 259 -12.17 -8.94 12.79
C THR A 259 -12.28 -10.45 12.64
N LEU A 260 -11.17 -11.11 12.28
CA LEU A 260 -10.98 -12.56 12.38
C LEU A 260 -10.65 -12.94 13.83
N ARG A 261 -11.57 -13.66 14.46
CA ARG A 261 -11.37 -14.30 15.76
C ARG A 261 -10.34 -15.41 15.66
N GLY A 262 -9.45 -15.46 16.65
CA GLY A 262 -8.40 -16.46 16.73
C GLY A 262 -7.21 -16.24 15.78
N GLY A 263 -7.16 -15.13 15.04
CA GLY A 263 -6.02 -14.74 14.20
C GLY A 263 -5.04 -13.80 14.90
N CYS A 264 -3.77 -13.84 14.47
CA CYS A 264 -2.75 -12.84 14.79
C CYS A 264 -2.27 -12.11 13.52
N HIS A 265 -1.43 -11.09 13.67
CA HIS A 265 -0.90 -10.31 12.53
C HIS A 265 -0.27 -11.18 11.43
N GLN A 266 0.44 -12.24 11.82
CA GLN A 266 1.09 -13.17 10.89
C GLN A 266 0.13 -14.16 10.22
N SER A 267 -1.15 -14.19 10.61
CA SER A 267 -2.18 -15.00 9.92
C SER A 267 -2.47 -14.53 8.49
N MET A 268 -1.95 -13.38 8.05
CA MET A 268 -1.97 -12.92 6.64
C MET A 268 -0.67 -13.24 5.88
N THR A 269 0.36 -13.75 6.57
CA THR A 269 1.65 -14.11 5.97
C THR A 269 1.77 -15.63 5.81
N ASP A 270 2.89 -16.10 5.28
CA ASP A 270 3.12 -17.54 5.11
C ASP A 270 3.82 -18.15 6.35
N PHE A 271 4.24 -17.31 7.31
CA PHE A 271 4.96 -17.73 8.53
C PHE A 271 4.15 -18.69 9.40
N GLN A 272 2.83 -18.53 9.44
CA GLN A 272 1.88 -19.42 10.12
C GLN A 272 1.93 -20.90 9.67
N PHE A 273 2.50 -21.19 8.49
CA PHE A 273 2.63 -22.54 7.94
C PHE A 273 4.02 -23.16 8.14
N ILE A 274 5.01 -22.41 8.65
CA ILE A 274 6.41 -22.87 8.76
C ILE A 274 6.60 -23.80 9.97
N VAL A 275 5.79 -23.65 11.02
CA VAL A 275 5.88 -24.42 12.28
C VAL A 275 4.53 -24.95 12.73
N PRO A 276 4.47 -26.09 13.44
CA PRO A 276 3.23 -26.58 14.06
C PRO A 276 2.59 -25.54 14.97
N GLN A 277 1.25 -25.42 14.97
CA GLN A 277 0.50 -24.33 15.62
C GLN A 277 0.85 -24.07 17.10
N ILE A 278 1.26 -25.11 17.86
CA ILE A 278 1.73 -24.96 19.25
C ILE A 278 3.02 -24.12 19.31
N ILE A 279 3.98 -24.40 18.43
CA ILE A 279 5.23 -23.64 18.31
C ILE A 279 4.93 -22.27 17.67
N GLY A 280 4.00 -22.22 16.71
CA GLY A 280 3.56 -20.97 16.09
C GLY A 280 3.00 -19.96 17.09
N ARG A 281 2.24 -20.44 18.09
CA ARG A 281 1.78 -19.62 19.24
C ARG A 281 2.89 -19.17 20.18
N MET A 282 4.00 -19.90 20.27
CA MET A 282 5.18 -19.48 21.05
C MET A 282 6.07 -18.48 20.31
N MET A 283 5.76 -18.19 19.05
CA MET A 283 6.51 -17.29 18.16
C MET A 283 5.63 -16.15 17.60
N ASP A 284 4.40 -16.00 18.12
CA ASP A 284 3.35 -15.06 17.63
C ASP A 284 3.02 -15.16 16.13
N VAL A 285 3.44 -16.24 15.45
CA VAL A 285 3.10 -16.49 14.03
C VAL A 285 1.73 -17.17 13.84
N CYS A 286 1.17 -17.74 14.92
CA CYS A 286 -0.19 -18.30 14.98
C CYS A 286 -0.87 -17.90 16.29
N HIS A 287 -2.21 -17.88 16.32
CA HIS A 287 -2.98 -17.72 17.56
C HIS A 287 -3.87 -18.95 17.83
N THR A 288 -5.16 -18.79 18.20
CA THR A 288 -6.03 -19.91 18.60
C THR A 288 -6.71 -20.60 17.41
N LEU A 289 -7.03 -19.88 16.33
CA LEU A 289 -7.53 -20.46 15.09
C LEU A 289 -6.38 -21.14 14.32
N GLU A 290 -6.71 -22.18 13.58
CA GLU A 290 -5.76 -22.95 12.76
C GLU A 290 -5.39 -22.20 11.46
N PRO A 291 -4.14 -22.29 10.97
CA PRO A 291 -3.66 -21.52 9.82
C PRO A 291 -4.49 -21.65 8.54
N GLU A 292 -5.02 -22.85 8.26
CA GLU A 292 -5.88 -23.09 7.09
C GLU A 292 -7.21 -22.34 7.19
N SER A 293 -7.90 -22.41 8.34
CA SER A 293 -9.14 -21.67 8.57
C SER A 293 -8.91 -20.16 8.69
N CYS A 294 -7.75 -19.71 9.19
CA CYS A 294 -7.33 -18.31 9.15
C CYS A 294 -7.24 -17.79 7.70
N ILE A 295 -6.37 -18.40 6.88
CA ILE A 295 -6.12 -17.91 5.52
C ILE A 295 -7.37 -18.07 4.66
N SER A 296 -8.10 -19.19 4.79
CA SER A 296 -9.32 -19.47 4.03
C SER A 296 -10.44 -18.48 4.37
N THR A 297 -10.64 -18.15 5.66
CA THR A 297 -11.67 -17.18 6.04
C THR A 297 -11.34 -15.80 5.49
N CYS A 298 -10.10 -15.35 5.57
CA CYS A 298 -9.72 -14.02 5.09
C CYS A 298 -9.64 -13.90 3.56
N VAL A 299 -9.17 -14.95 2.86
CA VAL A 299 -9.25 -15.06 1.39
C VAL A 299 -10.70 -15.02 0.93
N ASN A 300 -11.59 -15.86 1.48
CA ASN A 300 -12.98 -15.93 1.02
C ASN A 300 -13.80 -14.69 1.41
N THR A 301 -13.52 -14.06 2.56
CA THR A 301 -14.15 -12.77 2.93
C THR A 301 -13.71 -11.66 1.98
N SER A 302 -12.43 -11.65 1.59
CA SER A 302 -11.90 -10.68 0.63
C SER A 302 -12.45 -10.92 -0.77
N LEU A 303 -12.51 -12.16 -1.24
CA LEU A 303 -13.17 -12.54 -2.50
C LEU A 303 -14.65 -12.11 -2.51
N ALA A 304 -15.38 -12.30 -1.42
CA ALA A 304 -16.75 -11.83 -1.29
C ALA A 304 -16.87 -10.30 -1.47
N PHE A 305 -15.93 -9.54 -0.90
CA PHE A 305 -15.90 -8.08 -1.03
C PHE A 305 -15.47 -7.61 -2.43
N LEU A 306 -14.49 -8.28 -3.04
CA LEU A 306 -14.12 -8.07 -4.45
C LEU A 306 -15.32 -8.35 -5.36
N TYR A 307 -16.02 -9.46 -5.16
CA TYR A 307 -17.16 -9.81 -6.00
C TYR A 307 -18.30 -8.79 -5.86
N LYS A 308 -18.55 -8.27 -4.66
CA LYS A 308 -19.54 -7.21 -4.37
C LYS A 308 -19.31 -5.93 -5.18
N HIS A 309 -18.05 -5.55 -5.40
CA HIS A 309 -17.68 -4.23 -5.93
C HIS A 309 -16.99 -4.24 -7.30
N LEU A 310 -16.81 -5.42 -7.89
CA LEU A 310 -16.26 -5.61 -9.23
C LEU A 310 -17.27 -6.25 -10.20
N ASP A 311 -18.57 -6.26 -9.86
CA ASP A 311 -19.64 -6.89 -10.65
C ASP A 311 -19.31 -8.35 -11.05
N LEU A 312 -19.09 -9.20 -10.04
CA LEU A 312 -18.85 -10.64 -10.17
C LEU A 312 -19.89 -11.44 -9.35
N PRO A 313 -20.10 -12.76 -9.61
CA PRO A 313 -21.20 -13.52 -8.99
C PRO A 313 -21.13 -13.63 -7.45
N LEU A 314 -22.18 -13.16 -6.77
CA LEU A 314 -22.33 -13.27 -5.30
C LEU A 314 -23.37 -14.32 -4.89
N GLU A 315 -22.86 -15.53 -4.65
CA GLU A 315 -23.54 -16.59 -3.90
C GLU A 315 -23.84 -16.22 -2.44
N GLN A 316 -24.69 -17.01 -1.78
CA GLN A 316 -25.11 -16.76 -0.40
C GLN A 316 -23.94 -16.82 0.60
N ILE A 317 -22.99 -17.75 0.41
CA ILE A 317 -21.80 -17.88 1.27
C ILE A 317 -20.95 -16.60 1.31
N HIS A 318 -20.84 -15.89 0.18
CA HIS A 318 -20.15 -14.60 0.11
C HIS A 318 -20.88 -13.52 0.93
N ARG A 319 -22.21 -13.50 0.89
CA ARG A 319 -23.04 -12.58 1.67
C ARG A 319 -22.94 -12.88 3.16
N ASP A 320 -22.93 -14.15 3.54
CA ASP A 320 -22.84 -14.60 4.93
C ASP A 320 -21.47 -14.30 5.58
N LEU A 321 -20.39 -14.28 4.79
CA LEU A 321 -19.08 -13.79 5.23
C LEU A 321 -19.10 -12.28 5.48
N LEU A 322 -19.61 -11.47 4.55
CA LEU A 322 -19.71 -10.01 4.71
C LEU A 322 -20.69 -9.60 5.82
N ASP A 323 -21.73 -10.41 6.06
CA ASP A 323 -22.65 -10.28 7.18
C ASP A 323 -22.06 -10.76 8.52
N ALA A 324 -20.82 -11.27 8.56
CA ALA A 324 -20.18 -11.86 9.72
C ALA A 324 -21.01 -12.98 10.40
N LYS A 325 -21.64 -13.84 9.61
CA LYS A 325 -22.36 -15.05 10.07
C LYS A 325 -21.43 -16.27 10.23
N ASN A 326 -20.22 -16.21 9.67
CA ASN A 326 -19.16 -17.17 9.95
C ASN A 326 -18.72 -17.01 11.43
N PRO A 327 -18.64 -18.10 12.23
CA PRO A 327 -18.33 -18.02 13.67
C PRO A 327 -16.94 -17.45 13.99
N HIS A 328 -16.03 -17.44 13.03
CA HIS A 328 -14.69 -16.84 13.16
C HIS A 328 -14.65 -15.36 12.79
N LEU A 329 -15.75 -14.76 12.33
CA LEU A 329 -15.84 -13.33 12.04
C LEU A 329 -16.65 -12.59 13.11
N MET A 330 -16.30 -11.33 13.33
CA MET A 330 -17.12 -10.37 14.07
C MET A 330 -17.15 -9.02 13.34
N LYS A 331 -18.22 -8.25 13.52
CA LYS A 331 -18.31 -6.87 12.99
C LYS A 331 -17.61 -5.90 13.95
N GLY A 332 -16.98 -4.86 13.38
CA GLY A 332 -16.19 -3.91 14.15
C GLY A 332 -14.88 -4.52 14.62
N THR A 333 -14.56 -4.33 15.90
CA THR A 333 -13.30 -4.71 16.53
C THR A 333 -13.53 -5.35 17.91
N ASN A 334 -12.56 -6.10 18.40
CA ASN A 334 -12.49 -6.62 19.77
C ASN A 334 -11.80 -5.65 20.76
N VAL A 335 -11.23 -4.55 20.27
CA VAL A 335 -10.57 -3.53 21.10
C VAL A 335 -11.59 -2.74 21.91
N ASP A 336 -11.34 -2.59 23.22
CA ASP A 336 -12.15 -1.74 24.09
C ASP A 336 -11.80 -0.26 23.88
N MET A 337 -12.68 0.44 23.17
CA MET A 337 -12.53 1.86 22.85
C MET A 337 -12.78 2.80 24.04
N SER A 338 -13.09 2.28 25.24
CA SER A 338 -13.25 3.07 26.46
C SER A 338 -11.97 3.20 27.29
N ILE A 339 -10.94 2.40 26.98
CA ILE A 339 -9.64 2.40 27.66
C ILE A 339 -8.62 3.11 26.74
N PRO A 340 -8.13 4.32 27.08
CA PRO A 340 -7.12 4.99 26.27
C PRO A 340 -5.84 4.17 26.14
N ASP A 341 -5.30 4.11 24.92
CA ASP A 341 -3.95 3.60 24.70
C ASP A 341 -2.91 4.73 24.88
N ASP A 342 -2.53 4.93 26.14
CA ASP A 342 -1.40 5.78 26.54
C ASP A 342 -0.03 5.07 26.38
N GLY A 343 -0.02 3.87 25.80
CA GLY A 343 1.17 3.06 25.60
C GLY A 343 2.01 3.47 24.38
N PRO A 344 3.25 2.94 24.26
CA PRO A 344 3.99 3.02 23.01
C PRO A 344 3.24 2.25 21.92
N THR A 345 3.05 2.88 20.76
CA THR A 345 2.45 2.24 19.60
C THR A 345 3.27 1.01 19.18
N PRO A 346 2.65 -0.17 18.97
CA PRO A 346 3.36 -1.38 18.55
C PRO A 346 4.22 -1.20 17.28
N PRO A 347 5.39 -1.88 17.21
CA PRO A 347 6.32 -1.84 16.07
C PRO A 347 5.83 -2.61 14.84
#